data_AF-W2SIX0-F1
#
_entry.id   AF-W2SIX0-F1
#
_cell.length_a   1.000
_cell.length_b   1.000
_cell.length_c   1.000
_cell.angle_alpha   90.00
_cell.angle_beta   90.00
_cell.angle_gamma   90.00
#
_symmetry.space_group_name_H-M   'P 1'
#
loop_
_entity.id
_entity.type
_entity.pdbx_description
1 polymer ?
#
loop_
_entity_poly.entity_id
_entity_poly.type
_entity_poly.pdbx_seq_one_letter_code
_entity_poly.pdbx_strand_id
1 'polypeptide(L)'
;MDEPPLDIRGWRNPYLNKEEPEVLEENLPTRDPHKLFDVWFKKIAEIKSTTFEELNTCCFSTVGKDMRPSSRIVLLKAYSAEGFSFFTNYNSRKGKQLEENPYACMLFYWANRHRQIRIEGKVEKLSQEAAVEYWNSRPLSSRIGSKSSEQSTVIPSRQRSLLQFLIDKRKALQELAEKEGEAAITKPES
;
A
#
# COMPACT_ATOMS: atom_id res chain seq x y z
N MET A 1 -25.16 -17.84 30.50
CA MET A 1 -23.78 -18.15 30.93
C MET A 1 -22.90 -17.64 29.82
N ASP A 2 -22.07 -16.63 30.10
CA ASP A 2 -21.12 -16.12 29.11
C ASP A 2 -20.03 -17.16 28.87
N GLU A 3 -19.73 -17.40 27.59
CA GLU A 3 -18.69 -18.33 27.17
C GLU A 3 -17.33 -17.81 27.64
N PRO A 4 -16.44 -18.67 28.16
CA PRO A 4 -15.12 -18.22 28.59
C PRO A 4 -14.32 -17.64 27.42
N PRO A 5 -13.46 -16.63 27.67
CA PRO A 5 -12.66 -16.02 26.62
C PRO A 5 -11.71 -17.04 25.97
N LEU A 6 -11.52 -16.90 24.67
CA LEU A 6 -10.60 -17.72 23.88
C LEU A 6 -9.16 -17.61 24.43
N ASP A 7 -8.58 -18.75 24.83
CA ASP A 7 -7.19 -18.82 25.27
C ASP A 7 -6.24 -18.94 24.07
N ILE A 8 -5.51 -17.86 23.80
CA ILE A 8 -4.57 -17.76 22.67
C ILE A 8 -3.10 -17.95 23.08
N ARG A 9 -2.80 -18.25 24.35
CA ARG A 9 -1.43 -18.32 24.87
C ARG A 9 -0.56 -19.36 24.16
N GLY A 10 -1.18 -20.41 23.62
CA GLY A 10 -0.52 -21.50 22.90
C GLY A 10 -0.31 -21.27 21.40
N TRP A 11 -0.75 -20.14 20.82
CA TRP A 11 -0.75 -19.94 19.36
C TRP A 11 0.61 -19.59 18.75
N ARG A 12 1.70 -19.71 19.53
CA ARG A 12 3.04 -19.37 19.07
C ARG A 12 3.58 -20.49 18.17
N ASN A 13 3.65 -20.21 16.88
CA ASN A 13 4.46 -21.02 15.98
C ASN A 13 5.96 -20.81 16.27
N PRO A 14 6.78 -21.88 16.27
CA PRO A 14 8.23 -21.73 16.39
C PRO A 14 8.78 -20.96 15.16
N TYR A 15 9.45 -19.84 15.42
CA TYR A 15 10.09 -19.02 14.38
C TYR A 15 11.44 -19.63 14.00
N LEU A 16 11.41 -20.69 13.19
CA LEU A 16 12.62 -21.40 12.80
C LEU A 16 12.72 -21.43 11.28
N ASN A 17 13.52 -20.53 10.73
CA ASN A 17 13.86 -20.55 9.32
C ASN A 17 14.94 -21.61 9.09
N LYS A 18 14.55 -22.79 8.60
CA LYS A 18 15.50 -23.89 8.38
C LYS A 18 16.49 -23.63 7.23
N GLU A 19 16.12 -22.76 6.28
CA GLU A 19 16.94 -22.42 5.12
C GLU A 19 17.96 -21.32 5.42
N GLU A 20 17.55 -20.31 6.19
CA GLU A 20 18.40 -19.21 6.66
C GLU A 20 18.23 -19.04 8.18
N PRO A 21 18.84 -19.92 9.00
CA PRO A 21 18.63 -19.95 10.45
C PRO A 21 19.20 -18.72 11.16
N GLU A 22 20.20 -18.07 10.55
CA GLU A 22 20.88 -16.90 11.09
C GLU A 22 21.02 -15.83 10.01
N VAL A 23 20.72 -14.58 10.36
CA VAL A 23 20.97 -13.41 9.53
C VAL A 23 22.05 -12.59 10.23
N LEU A 24 23.30 -12.96 9.99
CA LEU A 24 24.48 -12.28 10.53
C LEU A 24 25.00 -11.25 9.53
N GLU A 25 25.57 -10.14 10.03
CA GLU A 25 26.08 -9.07 9.17
C GLU A 25 27.17 -9.57 8.20
N GLU A 26 28.03 -10.48 8.66
CA GLU A 26 29.09 -11.12 7.87
C GLU A 26 28.57 -11.94 6.68
N ASN A 27 27.33 -12.43 6.76
CA ASN A 27 26.70 -13.26 5.75
C ASN A 27 25.74 -12.46 4.85
N LEU A 28 25.66 -11.13 5.02
CA LEU A 28 24.84 -10.30 4.16
C LEU A 28 25.46 -10.19 2.76
N PRO A 29 24.68 -10.31 1.68
CA PRO A 29 25.18 -10.18 0.31
C PRO A 29 25.69 -8.76 0.01
N THR A 30 25.34 -7.79 0.86
CA THR A 30 25.73 -6.39 0.74
C THR A 30 25.45 -5.64 2.04
N ARG A 31 26.23 -4.60 2.32
CA ARG A 31 25.98 -3.63 3.40
C ARG A 31 25.12 -2.45 2.96
N ASP A 32 24.83 -2.33 1.67
CA ASP A 32 23.94 -1.30 1.13
C ASP A 32 22.47 -1.72 1.37
N PRO A 33 21.69 -0.97 2.18
CA PRO A 33 20.33 -1.37 2.53
C PRO A 33 19.38 -1.42 1.33
N HIS A 34 19.59 -0.59 0.30
CA HIS A 34 18.75 -0.60 -0.91
C HIS A 34 19.02 -1.84 -1.76
N LYS A 35 20.30 -2.21 -1.92
CA LYS A 35 20.67 -3.46 -2.60
C LYS A 35 20.24 -4.68 -1.80
N LEU A 36 20.29 -4.62 -0.46
CA LEU A 36 19.82 -5.70 0.39
C LEU A 36 18.31 -5.92 0.23
N PHE A 37 17.53 -4.84 0.17
CA PHE A 37 16.11 -4.90 -0.17
C PHE A 37 15.91 -5.58 -1.53
N ASP A 38 16.61 -5.15 -2.58
CA ASP A 38 16.50 -5.71 -3.93
C ASP A 38 16.76 -7.22 -3.96
N VAL A 39 17.84 -7.68 -3.32
CA VAL A 39 18.18 -9.10 -3.21
C VAL A 39 17.05 -9.88 -2.53
N TRP A 40 16.52 -9.38 -1.42
CA TRP A 40 15.45 -10.05 -0.70
C TRP A 40 14.13 -10.03 -1.45
N PHE A 41 13.78 -8.89 -2.06
CA PHE A 41 12.53 -8.75 -2.81
C PHE A 41 12.49 -9.66 -4.04
N LYS A 42 13.62 -9.82 -4.75
CA LYS A 42 13.76 -10.79 -5.85
C LYS A 42 13.55 -12.24 -5.39
N LYS A 43 14.18 -12.64 -4.28
CA LYS A 43 13.95 -13.98 -3.68
C LYS A 43 12.48 -14.23 -3.34
N ILE A 44 11.76 -13.20 -2.91
CA ILE A 44 10.32 -13.29 -2.62
C ILE A 44 9.49 -13.41 -3.92
N ALA A 45 9.87 -12.68 -4.98
CA ALA A 45 9.21 -12.70 -6.27
C ALA A 45 9.28 -14.05 -7.00
N GLU A 46 10.30 -14.87 -6.71
CA GLU A 46 10.45 -16.22 -7.27
C GLU A 46 9.43 -17.24 -6.73
N ILE A 47 8.67 -16.88 -5.68
CA ILE A 47 7.75 -17.79 -5.00
C ILE A 47 6.45 -17.93 -5.79
N LYS A 48 6.24 -19.10 -6.38
CA LYS A 48 5.02 -19.42 -7.16
C LYS A 48 3.79 -19.73 -6.28
N SER A 49 3.96 -19.96 -4.98
CA SER A 49 2.92 -20.42 -4.05
C SER A 49 2.61 -19.42 -2.92
N THR A 50 2.63 -18.12 -3.20
CA THR A 50 2.28 -17.14 -2.19
C THR A 50 0.77 -17.12 -1.94
N THR A 51 0.38 -17.32 -0.69
CA THR A 51 -0.99 -17.09 -0.21
C THR A 51 -1.33 -15.60 -0.11
N PHE A 52 -0.33 -14.72 -0.21
CA PHE A 52 -0.54 -13.28 -0.39
C PHE A 52 -0.85 -13.00 -1.86
N GLU A 53 -1.98 -12.33 -2.11
CA GLU A 53 -2.42 -11.95 -3.46
C GLU A 53 -1.39 -11.03 -4.15
N GLU A 54 -0.67 -10.19 -3.39
CA GLU A 54 0.25 -9.19 -3.93
C GLU A 54 1.53 -9.08 -3.07
N LEU A 55 2.70 -9.47 -3.61
CA LEU A 55 3.99 -9.50 -2.90
C LEU A 55 4.54 -8.12 -2.51
N ASN A 56 4.17 -7.10 -3.29
CA ASN A 56 4.53 -5.70 -3.09
C ASN A 56 3.63 -4.99 -2.05
N THR A 57 2.80 -5.75 -1.33
CA THR A 57 1.96 -5.27 -0.24
C THR A 57 2.78 -4.96 0.99
N CYS A 58 2.58 -3.78 1.57
CA CYS A 58 3.22 -3.37 2.81
C CYS A 58 2.27 -2.57 3.71
N CYS A 59 2.51 -2.65 5.01
CA CYS A 59 1.86 -1.78 5.98
C CYS A 59 2.57 -0.43 5.98
N PHE A 60 1.83 0.65 5.82
CA PHE A 60 2.35 2.01 5.80
C PHE A 60 1.75 2.81 6.97
N SER A 61 2.61 3.43 7.76
CA SER A 61 2.24 4.13 8.98
C SER A 61 2.61 5.61 8.88
N THR A 62 1.69 6.48 9.25
CA THR A 62 1.85 7.93 9.27
C THR A 62 1.28 8.50 10.56
N VAL A 63 1.76 9.68 10.96
CA VAL A 63 1.28 10.40 12.14
C VAL A 63 1.17 11.88 11.79
N GLY A 64 0.03 12.50 12.08
CA GLY A 64 -0.19 13.93 11.85
C GLY A 64 0.17 14.76 13.08
N LYS A 65 -0.27 16.02 13.10
CA LYS A 65 -0.10 16.93 14.25
C LYS A 65 -0.81 16.46 15.53
N ASP A 66 -1.81 15.59 15.39
CA ASP A 66 -2.53 14.99 16.52
C ASP A 66 -1.70 13.95 17.29
N MET A 67 -0.49 13.62 16.82
CA MET A 67 0.42 12.63 17.41
C MET A 67 -0.21 11.23 17.55
N ARG A 68 -1.24 10.94 16.73
CA ARG A 68 -1.90 9.63 16.70
C ARG A 68 -1.51 8.87 15.45
N PRO A 69 -0.68 7.80 15.56
CA PRO A 69 -0.29 7.03 14.40
C PRO A 69 -1.52 6.35 13.78
N SER A 70 -1.48 6.21 12.45
CA SER A 70 -2.44 5.38 11.74
C SER A 70 -1.72 4.55 10.69
N SER A 71 -2.13 3.29 10.58
CA SER A 71 -1.54 2.29 9.70
C SER A 71 -2.57 1.77 8.72
N ARG A 72 -2.14 1.42 7.51
CA ARG A 72 -2.97 0.82 6.45
C ARG A 72 -2.09 0.08 5.47
N ILE A 73 -2.70 -0.77 4.67
CA ILE A 73 -2.01 -1.45 3.57
C ILE A 73 -1.88 -0.51 2.36
N VAL A 74 -0.70 -0.51 1.75
CA VAL A 74 -0.42 0.12 0.45
C VAL A 74 0.40 -0.83 -0.42
N LEU A 75 0.51 -0.49 -1.71
CA LEU A 75 1.33 -1.23 -2.66
C LEU A 75 2.56 -0.43 -3.03
N LEU A 76 3.72 -1.06 -2.89
CA LEU A 76 4.96 -0.58 -3.47
C LEU A 76 4.85 -0.64 -5.00
N LYS A 77 5.20 0.45 -5.67
CA LYS A 77 5.11 0.57 -7.14
C LYS A 77 6.45 0.73 -7.83
N ALA A 78 7.44 1.30 -7.15
CA ALA A 78 8.82 1.31 -7.60
C ALA A 78 9.76 1.36 -6.40
N TYR A 79 11.00 0.91 -6.58
CA TYR A 79 12.08 1.08 -5.63
C TYR A 79 13.40 1.25 -6.40
N SER A 80 14.31 2.04 -5.84
CA SER A 80 15.65 2.29 -6.40
C SER A 80 16.63 2.66 -5.28
N ALA A 81 17.85 3.06 -5.66
CA ALA A 81 18.79 3.66 -4.72
C ALA A 81 18.29 4.99 -4.12
N GLU A 82 17.31 5.64 -4.76
CA GLU A 82 16.74 6.92 -4.30
C GLU A 82 15.60 6.72 -3.29
N GLY A 83 15.00 5.52 -3.23
CA GLY A 83 13.95 5.23 -2.25
C GLY A 83 12.86 4.29 -2.76
N PHE A 84 11.66 4.47 -2.20
CA PHE A 84 10.51 3.58 -2.37
C PHE A 84 9.27 4.42 -2.70
N SER A 85 8.58 4.05 -3.78
CA SER A 85 7.46 4.83 -4.31
C SER A 85 6.15 4.07 -4.19
N PHE A 86 5.11 4.77 -3.72
CA PHE A 86 3.72 4.31 -3.70
C PHE A 86 2.82 5.46 -4.16
N PHE A 87 1.60 5.14 -4.59
CA PHE A 87 0.65 6.15 -5.06
C PHE A 87 -0.59 6.16 -4.18
N THR A 88 -1.10 7.35 -3.89
CA THR A 88 -2.26 7.54 -3.04
C THR A 88 -3.05 8.79 -3.44
N ASN A 89 -4.20 8.99 -2.80
CA ASN A 89 -4.96 10.23 -2.94
C ASN A 89 -4.47 11.23 -1.87
N TYR A 90 -4.09 12.44 -2.29
CA TYR A 90 -3.59 13.49 -1.39
C TYR A 90 -4.62 13.93 -0.34
N ASN A 91 -5.92 13.89 -0.68
CA ASN A 91 -7.00 14.20 0.25
C ASN A 91 -7.30 13.10 1.29
N SER A 92 -6.67 11.93 1.16
CA SER A 92 -6.84 10.85 2.13
C SER A 92 -6.24 11.21 3.49
N ARG A 93 -6.63 10.48 4.55
CA ARG A 93 -6.07 10.70 5.90
C ARG A 93 -4.54 10.66 5.91
N LYS A 94 -3.93 9.74 5.17
CA LYS A 94 -2.46 9.62 5.10
C LYS A 94 -1.83 10.78 4.33
N GLY A 95 -2.48 11.28 3.27
CA GLY A 95 -1.99 12.42 2.50
C GLY A 95 -1.96 13.68 3.35
N LYS A 96 -3.06 13.97 4.05
CA LYS A 96 -3.14 15.07 5.02
C LYS A 96 -2.11 14.96 6.15
N GLN A 97 -1.95 13.75 6.71
CA GLN A 97 -0.92 13.52 7.73
C GLN A 97 0.50 13.75 7.21
N LEU A 98 0.79 13.38 5.95
CA LEU A 98 2.11 13.58 5.33
C LEU A 98 2.41 15.04 5.00
N GLU A 99 1.38 15.84 4.70
CA GLU A 99 1.54 17.29 4.53
C GLU A 99 1.87 17.98 5.86
N GLU A 100 1.34 17.45 6.97
CA GLU A 100 1.62 17.95 8.31
C GLU A 100 2.97 17.45 8.87
N ASN A 101 3.33 16.20 8.57
CA ASN A 101 4.53 15.55 9.04
C ASN A 101 5.02 14.54 7.98
N PRO A 102 6.16 14.81 7.30
CA PRO A 102 6.62 13.99 6.19
C PRO A 102 7.23 12.65 6.65
N TYR A 103 7.40 12.40 7.95
CA TYR A 103 8.00 11.17 8.43
C TYR A 103 7.00 10.02 8.46
N ALA A 104 7.39 8.89 7.86
CA ALA A 104 6.56 7.69 7.77
C ALA A 104 7.39 6.41 7.91
N CYS A 105 6.68 5.30 8.08
CA CYS A 105 7.25 3.96 8.16
C CYS A 105 6.53 3.00 7.21
N MET A 106 7.28 2.21 6.45
CA MET A 106 6.81 1.13 5.59
C MET A 106 7.34 -0.21 6.14
N LEU A 107 6.44 -1.16 6.32
CA LEU A 107 6.71 -2.47 6.91
C LEU A 107 6.25 -3.58 5.99
N PHE A 108 7.21 -4.37 5.49
CA PHE A 108 6.95 -5.64 4.83
C PHE A 108 7.00 -6.76 5.85
N TYR A 109 6.03 -7.67 5.81
CA TYR A 109 6.04 -8.88 6.62
C TYR A 109 5.72 -10.09 5.76
N TRP A 110 6.76 -10.87 5.45
CA TRP A 110 6.65 -12.11 4.70
C TRP A 110 6.75 -13.29 5.65
N ALA A 111 5.62 -13.63 6.28
CA ALA A 111 5.53 -14.68 7.27
C ALA A 111 6.12 -16.02 6.79
N ASN A 112 5.82 -16.40 5.54
CA ASN A 112 6.29 -17.66 4.91
C ASN A 112 7.82 -17.71 4.73
N ARG A 113 8.52 -16.59 4.87
CA ARG A 113 9.99 -16.50 4.78
C ARG A 113 10.64 -15.98 6.06
N HIS A 114 9.86 -15.92 7.15
CA HIS A 114 10.31 -15.42 8.45
C HIS A 114 11.05 -14.08 8.35
N ARG A 115 10.62 -13.22 7.42
CA ARG A 115 11.34 -11.98 7.10
C ARG A 115 10.44 -10.78 7.26
N GLN A 116 11.02 -9.74 7.86
CA GLN A 116 10.41 -8.44 8.01
C GLN A 116 11.41 -7.38 7.53
N ILE A 117 10.92 -6.41 6.76
CA ILE A 117 11.71 -5.23 6.37
C ILE A 117 10.99 -3.99 6.87
N ARG A 118 11.72 -3.12 7.56
CA ARG A 118 11.22 -1.83 8.02
C ARG A 118 12.02 -0.71 7.35
N ILE A 119 11.29 0.20 6.70
CA ILE A 119 11.85 1.37 6.02
C ILE A 119 11.23 2.59 6.69
N GLU A 120 12.09 3.51 7.14
CA GLU A 120 11.68 4.74 7.83
C GLU A 120 12.35 5.92 7.16
N GLY A 121 11.62 7.01 6.98
CA GLY A 121 12.18 8.18 6.32
C GLY A 121 11.16 9.29 6.06
N LYS A 122 11.64 10.33 5.38
CA LYS A 122 10.80 11.42 4.87
C LYS A 122 10.15 10.98 3.56
N VAL A 123 8.90 11.37 3.39
CA VAL A 123 8.13 11.17 2.17
C VAL A 123 8.05 12.48 1.41
N GLU A 124 8.35 12.43 0.12
CA GLU A 124 8.32 13.58 -0.78
C GLU A 124 7.37 13.30 -1.96
N LYS A 125 6.78 14.36 -2.51
CA LYS A 125 5.90 14.23 -3.69
C LYS A 125 6.77 13.98 -4.92
N LEU A 126 6.42 12.97 -5.71
CA LEU A 126 6.99 12.79 -7.05
C LEU A 126 6.53 13.92 -7.98
N SER A 127 7.21 14.06 -9.12
CA SER A 127 6.81 15.04 -10.13
C SER A 127 5.40 14.79 -10.66
N GLN A 128 4.75 15.83 -11.18
CA GLN A 128 3.41 15.70 -11.74
C GLN A 128 3.41 14.75 -12.94
N GLU A 129 4.49 14.76 -13.73
CA GLU A 129 4.70 13.91 -14.88
C GLU A 129 4.73 12.44 -14.47
N ALA A 130 5.49 12.09 -13.43
CA ALA A 130 5.54 10.72 -12.91
C ALA A 130 4.17 10.27 -12.35
N ALA A 131 3.42 11.18 -11.74
CA ALA A 131 2.07 10.89 -11.25
C ALA A 131 1.07 10.64 -12.39
N VAL A 132 1.16 11.39 -13.49
CA VAL A 132 0.32 11.22 -14.69
C VAL A 132 0.70 9.96 -15.45
N GLU A 133 2.00 9.68 -15.61
CA GLU A 133 2.50 8.45 -16.24
C GLU A 133 1.99 7.22 -15.50
N TYR A 134 2.16 7.18 -14.17
CA TYR A 134 1.61 6.09 -13.37
C TYR A 134 0.09 6.03 -13.45
N TRP A 135 -0.62 7.16 -13.45
CA TRP A 135 -2.08 7.15 -13.60
C TRP A 135 -2.51 6.44 -14.89
N ASN A 136 -1.85 6.77 -16.01
CA ASN A 136 -2.18 6.23 -17.33
C ASN A 136 -1.80 4.75 -17.47
N SER A 137 -0.81 4.25 -16.74
CA SER A 137 -0.46 2.81 -16.75
C SER A 137 -1.44 1.92 -15.98
N ARG A 138 -2.36 2.51 -15.18
CA ARG A 138 -3.33 1.74 -14.40
C ARG A 138 -4.44 1.16 -15.27
N PRO A 139 -4.90 -0.07 -14.98
CA PRO A 139 -6.10 -0.62 -15.59
C PRO A 139 -7.27 0.36 -15.49
N LEU A 140 -8.07 0.48 -16.54
CA LEU A 140 -9.21 1.40 -16.60
C LEU A 140 -10.12 1.27 -15.37
N SER A 141 -10.42 0.03 -14.95
CA SER A 141 -11.23 -0.27 -13.77
C SER A 141 -10.67 0.36 -12.48
N SER A 142 -9.34 0.40 -12.34
CA SER A 142 -8.65 1.02 -11.21
C SER A 142 -8.72 2.55 -11.26
N ARG A 143 -8.59 3.15 -12.45
CA ARG A 143 -8.76 4.60 -12.65
C ARG A 143 -10.18 5.04 -12.32
N ILE A 144 -11.17 4.31 -12.82
CA ILE A 144 -12.59 4.54 -12.53
C ILE A 144 -12.87 4.38 -11.03
N GLY A 145 -12.36 3.33 -10.39
CA GLY A 145 -12.49 3.11 -8.95
C GLY A 145 -11.93 4.27 -8.11
N SER A 146 -10.78 4.81 -8.51
CA SER A 146 -10.19 5.98 -7.83
C SER A 146 -10.98 7.27 -8.04
N LYS A 147 -11.61 7.48 -9.20
CA LYS A 147 -12.44 8.67 -9.49
C LYS A 147 -13.84 8.60 -8.88
N SER A 148 -14.36 7.40 -8.63
CA SER A 148 -15.71 7.19 -8.12
C SER A 148 -15.86 7.45 -6.63
N SER A 149 -14.78 7.36 -5.84
CA SER A 149 -14.82 7.55 -4.38
C SER A 149 -13.81 8.58 -3.87
N GLU A 150 -14.24 9.40 -2.91
CA GLU A 150 -13.35 10.26 -2.14
C GLU A 150 -12.68 9.44 -1.03
N GLN A 151 -11.41 9.09 -1.22
CA GLN A 151 -10.71 8.21 -0.30
C GLN A 151 -10.66 8.80 1.12
N SER A 152 -11.08 8.01 2.12
CA SER A 152 -11.07 8.37 3.55
C SER A 152 -12.12 9.40 3.99
N THR A 153 -13.19 9.64 3.21
CA THR A 153 -14.36 10.37 3.70
C THR A 153 -15.38 9.43 4.34
N VAL A 154 -16.12 9.94 5.33
CA VAL A 154 -17.19 9.16 5.99
C VAL A 154 -18.30 8.94 4.97
N ILE A 155 -18.63 7.68 4.72
CA ILE A 155 -19.87 7.31 4.02
C ILE A 155 -20.95 7.27 5.10
N PRO A 156 -21.86 8.26 5.22
CA PRO A 156 -22.96 8.19 6.16
C PRO A 156 -23.70 6.85 6.01
N SER A 157 -23.71 6.08 7.09
CA SER A 157 -24.23 4.71 7.09
C SER A 157 -25.70 4.71 6.68
N ARG A 158 -26.09 3.77 5.81
CA ARG A 158 -27.49 3.43 5.44
C ARG A 158 -28.23 4.41 4.52
N GLN A 159 -27.61 5.46 4.01
CA GLN A 159 -28.21 6.19 2.89
C GLN A 159 -28.01 5.37 1.61
N ARG A 160 -29.02 4.57 1.24
CA ARG A 160 -29.10 3.87 -0.06
C ARG A 160 -28.78 4.84 -1.20
N SER A 161 -29.16 6.11 -1.09
CA SER A 161 -28.85 7.18 -2.04
C SER A 161 -27.36 7.43 -2.25
N LEU A 162 -26.52 7.38 -1.20
CA LEU A 162 -25.07 7.60 -1.35
C LEU A 162 -24.38 6.40 -2.01
N LEU A 163 -24.75 5.17 -1.63
CA LEU A 163 -24.25 3.98 -2.31
C LEU A 163 -24.69 3.97 -3.78
N GLN A 164 -25.95 4.32 -4.05
CA GLN A 164 -26.46 4.45 -5.41
C GLN A 164 -25.71 5.54 -6.19
N PHE A 165 -25.45 6.69 -5.58
CA PHE A 165 -24.64 7.76 -6.18
C PHE A 165 -23.23 7.29 -6.57
N LEU A 166 -22.54 6.51 -5.71
CA LEU A 166 -21.22 5.97 -6.06
C LEU A 166 -21.30 4.96 -7.22
N ILE A 167 -22.36 4.15 -7.27
CA ILE A 167 -22.64 3.22 -8.38
C ILE A 167 -22.90 3.98 -9.67
N ASP A 168 -23.76 5.00 -9.63
CA ASP A 168 -24.13 5.81 -10.80
C ASP A 168 -22.93 6.60 -11.31
N LYS A 169 -22.13 7.19 -10.41
CA LYS A 169 -20.87 7.85 -10.77
C LYS A 169 -19.89 6.87 -11.43
N ARG A 170 -19.78 5.64 -10.93
CA ARG A 170 -18.96 4.59 -11.56
C ARG A 170 -19.45 4.26 -12.96
N LYS A 171 -20.76 4.10 -13.16
CA LYS A 171 -21.37 3.82 -14.48
C LYS A 171 -21.14 4.96 -15.46
N ALA A 172 -21.39 6.21 -15.05
CA ALA A 172 -21.13 7.38 -15.89
C ALA A 172 -19.67 7.48 -16.35
N LEU A 173 -18.71 7.11 -15.49
CA LEU A 173 -17.30 7.03 -15.86
C LEU A 173 -16.98 5.87 -16.82
N GLN A 174 -17.71 4.75 -16.74
CA GLN A 174 -17.59 3.65 -17.70
C GLN A 174 -18.13 4.07 -19.07
N GLU A 175 -19.32 4.66 -19.11
CA GLU A 175 -19.95 5.17 -20.34
C GLU A 175 -19.08 6.25 -21.00
N LEU A 176 -18.50 7.15 -20.21
CA LEU A 176 -17.54 8.14 -20.72
C LEU A 176 -16.32 7.49 -21.37
N ALA A 177 -15.74 6.47 -20.72
CA ALA A 177 -14.59 5.75 -21.26
C ALA A 177 -14.93 4.97 -22.54
N GLU A 178 -16.15 4.44 -22.66
CA GLU A 178 -16.65 3.77 -23.87
C GLU A 178 -16.85 4.76 -25.02
N LYS A 179 -17.37 5.96 -24.73
CA LYS A 179 -17.69 6.97 -25.74
C LYS A 179 -16.46 7.76 -26.22
N GLU A 180 -15.59 8.15 -25.30
CA GLU A 180 -14.50 9.11 -25.55
C GLU A 180 -13.10 8.46 -25.42
N GLY A 181 -13.07 7.16 -25.14
CA GLY A 181 -11.85 6.40 -24.92
C GLY A 181 -11.29 6.54 -23.51
N GLU A 182 -10.37 5.66 -23.15
CA GLU A 182 -9.83 5.59 -21.79
C GLU A 182 -9.10 6.86 -21.34
N ALA A 183 -8.59 7.67 -22.28
CA ALA A 183 -7.88 8.91 -22.00
C ALA A 183 -8.80 9.98 -21.36
N ALA A 184 -10.12 9.90 -21.57
CA ALA A 184 -11.09 10.78 -20.92
C ALA A 184 -11.11 10.61 -19.39
N ILE A 185 -10.65 9.46 -18.87
CA ILE A 185 -10.53 9.20 -17.45
C ILE A 185 -9.21 9.75 -16.92
N THR A 186 -9.14 11.09 -16.84
CA THR A 186 -7.97 11.83 -16.36
C THR A 186 -7.71 11.64 -14.86
N LYS A 187 -6.46 11.89 -14.43
CA LYS A 187 -6.08 11.91 -13.01
C LYS A 187 -6.91 12.97 -12.27
N PRO A 188 -7.44 12.68 -11.06
CA PRO A 188 -8.01 13.71 -10.20
C PRO A 188 -6.99 14.85 -9.97
N GLU A 189 -7.47 16.09 -9.91
CA GLU A 189 -6.63 17.26 -9.64
C GLU A 189 -6.02 17.22 -8.22
N SER A 190 -6.75 16.58 -7.29
CA SER A 190 -6.33 16.38 -5.91
C SER A 190 -5.11 15.50 -5.78
#